data_AF-A0A7C4ZA14-F1
#
_entry.id   AF-A0A7C4ZA14-F1
#
_cell.length_a   1.000
_cell.length_b   1.000
_cell.length_c   1.000
_cell.angle_alpha   90.00
_cell.angle_beta   90.00
_cell.angle_gamma   90.00
#
_symmetry.space_group_name_H-M   'P 1'
#
loop_
_entity.id
_entity.type
_entity.pdbx_description
1 polymer ?
#
loop_
_entity_poly.entity_id
_entity_poly.type
_entity_poly.pdbx_seq_one_letter_code
_entity_poly.pdbx_strand_id
1 'polypeptide(L)' 'MTWTLLPLTLLAYLIGAVPLGYWAVRRLSGKSPRLASVYNLGFESAVRVLGAFPVLVAFALDVFKGFLAVYLARDL' A
#
# COMPACT_ATOMS: atom_id res chain seq x y z
N MET A 1 -1.85 28.35 -10.94
CA MET A 1 -2.27 27.41 -9.89
C MET A 1 -2.69 26.05 -10.46
N THR A 2 -3.28 25.95 -11.66
CA THR A 2 -3.66 24.66 -12.27
C THR A 2 -2.51 23.85 -12.87
N TRP A 3 -1.47 24.51 -13.40
CA TRP A 3 -0.36 23.83 -14.10
C TRP A 3 0.50 22.92 -13.20
N THR A 4 0.49 23.12 -11.89
CA THR A 4 1.22 22.30 -10.89
C THR A 4 0.44 21.07 -10.42
N LEU A 5 -0.88 21.05 -10.59
CA LEU A 5 -1.74 19.95 -10.13
C LEU A 5 -1.53 18.66 -10.96
N LEU A 6 -1.30 18.81 -12.25
CA LEU A 6 -1.12 17.70 -13.20
C LEU A 6 0.15 16.86 -12.90
N PRO A 7 1.36 17.46 -12.80
CA PRO A 7 2.56 16.68 -12.45
C PRO A 7 2.48 16.11 -11.03
N LEU A 8 1.81 16.79 -10.10
CA LEU A 8 1.71 16.31 -8.73
C LEU A 8 0.73 15.14 -8.58
N THR A 9 -0.42 15.18 -9.24
CA THR A 9 -1.36 14.06 -9.29
C THR A 9 -0.72 12.85 -9.96
N LEU A 10 0.10 13.05 -10.99
CA LEU A 10 0.91 11.99 -11.60
C LEU A 10 1.92 11.41 -10.60
N LEU A 11 2.63 12.26 -9.85
CA LEU A 11 3.60 11.82 -8.83
C LEU A 11 2.90 11.05 -7.70
N ALA A 12 1.77 11.54 -7.20
CA ALA A 12 0.95 10.87 -6.20
C ALA A 12 0.47 9.50 -6.68
N TYR A 13 0.03 9.41 -7.94
CA TYR A 13 -0.34 8.14 -8.56
C TYR A 13 0.85 7.18 -8.62
N LEU A 14 2.02 7.64 -9.06
CA LEU A 14 3.22 6.81 -9.13
C LEU A 14 3.65 6.29 -7.76
N ILE A 15 3.63 7.14 -6.73
CA ILE A 15 3.93 6.75 -5.33
C ILE A 15 2.90 5.72 -4.82
N GLY A 16 1.61 5.97 -5.03
CA GLY A 16 0.54 5.08 -4.59
C GLY A 16 0.52 3.74 -5.31
N ALA A 17 0.87 3.72 -6.61
CA ALA A 17 0.88 2.54 -7.45
C ALA A 17 2.03 1.57 -7.11
N VAL A 18 3.05 2.01 -6.36
CA VAL A 18 4.13 1.11 -5.93
C VAL A 18 3.53 0.04 -4.99
N PRO A 19 3.66 -1.27 -5.31
CA PRO A 19 3.07 -2.34 -4.53
C PRO A 19 3.95 -2.71 -3.32
N LEU A 20 4.28 -1.71 -2.48
CA LEU A 20 5.14 -1.87 -1.30
C LEU A 20 4.58 -2.90 -0.32
N GLY A 21 3.29 -2.81 0.02
CA GLY A 21 2.63 -3.79 0.89
C GLY A 21 2.72 -5.22 0.35
N TYR A 22 2.50 -5.42 -0.95
CA TYR A 22 2.64 -6.73 -1.60
C TYR A 22 4.05 -7.31 -1.44
N TRP A 23 5.09 -6.51 -1.71
CA TRP A 23 6.47 -6.95 -1.58
C TRP A 23 6.86 -7.22 -0.12
N ALA A 24 6.40 -6.39 0.81
CA ALA A 24 6.66 -6.57 2.24
C ALA A 24 6.05 -7.86 2.76
N VAL A 25 4.75 -8.10 2.51
CA VAL A 25 4.10 -9.36 2.90
C VAL A 25 4.80 -10.55 2.28
N ARG A 26 5.13 -10.49 0.99
CA ARG A 26 5.80 -11.60 0.30
C ARG A 26 7.18 -11.90 0.89
N ARG A 27 7.96 -10.88 1.25
CA ARG A 27 9.28 -11.05 1.88
C ARG A 27 9.17 -11.57 3.32
N LEU A 28 8.24 -11.04 4.11
CA LEU A 28 8.14 -11.36 5.53
C LEU A 28 7.42 -12.69 5.82
N SER A 29 6.41 -13.04 5.02
CA SER A 29 5.65 -14.28 5.21
C SER A 29 6.15 -15.45 4.35
N GLY A 30 6.95 -15.17 3.32
CA GLY A 30 7.34 -16.16 2.30
C GLY A 30 6.18 -16.62 1.40
N LYS A 31 4.96 -16.13 1.63
CA LYS A 31 3.74 -16.54 0.95
C LYS A 31 3.32 -15.48 -0.07
N SER A 32 2.60 -15.91 -1.10
CA SER A 32 1.98 -14.97 -2.04
C SER A 32 0.77 -14.29 -1.39
N PRO A 33 0.69 -12.95 -1.38
CA PRO A 33 -0.51 -12.24 -0.88
C PRO A 33 -1.81 -12.65 -1.58
N ARG A 34 -1.72 -13.17 -2.81
CA ARG A 34 -2.86 -13.70 -3.57
C ARG A 34 -3.56 -14.87 -2.88
N LEU A 35 -2.89 -15.57 -1.96
CA LEU A 35 -3.46 -16.68 -1.21
C LEU A 35 -4.52 -16.24 -0.20
N ALA A 36 -4.52 -14.98 0.23
CA ALA A 36 -5.58 -14.44 1.09
C ALA A 36 -6.89 -14.14 0.34
N SER A 37 -6.91 -14.24 -0.99
CA SER A 37 -7.97 -13.70 -1.86
C SER A 37 -8.93 -14.75 -2.44
N VAL A 38 -9.08 -15.93 -1.84
CA VAL A 38 -9.86 -16.99 -2.52
C VAL A 38 -11.38 -16.73 -2.43
N TYR A 39 -11.92 -16.25 -1.30
CA TYR A 39 -13.35 -15.87 -1.19
C TYR A 39 -13.67 -14.78 -0.14
N ASN A 40 -12.70 -14.30 0.64
CA ASN A 40 -12.88 -13.24 1.64
C ASN A 40 -11.70 -12.24 1.56
N LEU A 41 -11.89 -11.08 0.93
CA LEU A 41 -10.95 -9.94 0.86
C LEU A 41 -10.82 -9.21 2.22
N GLY A 42 -10.90 -9.95 3.32
CA GLY A 42 -10.89 -9.40 4.67
C GLY A 42 -9.48 -9.35 5.27
N PHE A 43 -9.23 -8.36 6.13
CA PHE A 43 -8.02 -8.30 6.95
C PHE A 43 -7.81 -9.58 7.77
N GLU A 44 -8.89 -10.16 8.31
CA GLU A 44 -8.84 -11.38 9.11
C GLU A 44 -8.30 -12.59 8.34
N SER A 45 -8.72 -12.78 7.08
CA SER A 45 -8.23 -13.88 6.24
C SER A 45 -6.74 -13.70 5.94
N ALA A 46 -6.33 -12.46 5.64
CA ALA A 46 -4.94 -12.11 5.41
C ALA A 46 -4.08 -12.39 6.64
N VAL A 47 -4.54 -11.99 7.84
CA VAL A 47 -3.82 -12.27 9.10
C VAL A 47 -3.71 -13.78 9.35
N ARG A 48 -4.77 -14.55 9.12
CA ARG A 48 -4.75 -16.01 9.31
C ARG A 48 -3.79 -16.72 8.33
N VAL A 49 -3.74 -16.28 7.08
CA VAL A 49 -2.93 -16.93 6.02
C VAL A 49 -1.49 -16.44 6.00
N LEU A 50 -1.30 -15.13 6.11
CA LEU A 50 -0.03 -14.43 5.88
C LEU A 50 0.66 -14.02 7.20
N GLY A 51 -0.05 -14.07 8.32
CA GLY A 51 0.43 -13.67 9.64
C GLY A 51 0.16 -12.19 9.95
N ALA A 52 -0.05 -11.88 11.24
CA ALA A 52 -0.37 -10.52 11.68
C ALA A 52 0.76 -9.53 11.38
N PHE A 53 2.00 -9.89 11.70
CA PHE A 53 3.15 -9.00 11.52
C PHE A 53 3.39 -8.60 10.05
N PRO A 54 3.47 -9.53 9.07
CA PRO A 54 3.59 -9.17 7.66
C PRO A 54 2.49 -8.25 7.15
N VAL A 55 1.24 -8.53 7.54
CA VAL A 55 0.06 -7.74 7.13
C VAL A 55 0.10 -6.33 7.72
N LEU A 56 0.46 -6.18 9.00
CA LEU A 56 0.60 -4.87 9.64
C LEU A 56 1.72 -4.03 9.03
N VAL A 57 2.86 -4.63 8.70
CA VAL A 57 3.95 -3.92 8.01
C VAL A 57 3.50 -3.45 6.63
N ALA A 58 2.80 -4.30 5.87
CA ALA A 58 2.27 -3.91 4.58
C ALA A 58 1.23 -2.78 4.67
N PHE A 59 0.32 -2.86 5.64
CA PHE A 59 -0.62 -1.79 5.94
C PHE A 59 0.09 -0.47 6.25
N ALA A 60 1.11 -0.50 7.13
CA ALA A 60 1.87 0.69 7.49
C ALA A 60 2.57 1.32 6.28
N LEU A 61 3.14 0.51 5.38
CA LEU A 61 3.78 1.00 4.15
C LEU A 61 2.77 1.64 3.19
N ASP A 62 1.60 1.03 3.04
CA ASP A 62 0.54 1.55 2.17
C ASP A 62 -0.11 2.82 2.72
N VAL A 63 -0.23 2.94 4.05
CA VAL A 63 -0.61 4.20 4.71
C VAL A 63 0.48 5.26 4.54
N PHE A 64 1.74 4.90 4.77
CA PHE A 64 2.87 5.84 4.67
C PHE A 64 3.01 6.44 3.26
N LYS A 65 2.91 5.62 2.21
CA LYS A 65 2.99 6.14 0.83
C LYS A 65 1.80 7.04 0.47
N GLY A 66 0.60 6.71 0.98
CA GLY A 66 -0.59 7.56 0.82
C GLY A 66 -0.44 8.89 1.55
N PHE A 67 0.04 8.85 2.80
CA PHE A 67 0.38 10.04 3.57
C PHE A 67 1.41 10.91 2.86
N LEU A 68 2.49 10.32 2.35
CA LEU A 68 3.53 11.03 1.61
C LEU A 68 2.94 11.74 0.37
N ALA A 69 2.05 11.09 -0.37
CA ALA A 69 1.38 11.70 -1.52
C ALA A 69 0.55 12.93 -1.14
N VAL A 70 -0.22 12.86 -0.04
CA VAL A 70 -1.02 13.99 0.46
C VAL A 70 -0.12 15.10 1.03
N TYR A 71 0.93 14.73 1.78
CA TYR A 71 1.87 15.67 2.36
C TYR A 71 2.59 16.50 1.30
N LEU A 72 3.01 15.87 0.19
CA LEU A 72 3.61 16.58 -0.96
C LEU A 72 2.63 17.53 -1.66
N ALA A 73 1.32 17.37 -1.44
CA ALA A 73 0.26 18.21 -2.00
C ALA A 73 -0.25 19.30 -1.06
N ARG A 74 0.24 19.34 0.19
CA ARG A 74 -0.29 20.17 1.28
C ARG A 74 -0.29 21.67 0.97
N ASP A 75 0.81 22.18 0.41
CA ASP A 75 1.07 23.62 0.28
C ASP A 75 0.85 24.12 -1.18
N LEU A 76 0.07 23.36 -1.96
CA LEU A 76 -0.28 23.66 -3.37
C LEU A 76 -1.69 24.23 -3.53
#